data_AF-A0A151EBI5-F1
#
_entry.id   AF-A0A151EBI5-F1
#
_cell.length_a   1.000
_cell.length_b   1.000
_cell.length_c   1.000
_cell.angle_alpha   90.00
_cell.angle_beta   90.00
_cell.angle_gamma   90.00
#
_symmetry.space_group_name_H-M   'P 1'
#
loop_
_entity.id
_entity.type
_entity.pdbx_description
1 polymer ?
#
loop_
_entity_poly.entity_id
_entity_poly.type
_entity_poly.pdbx_seq_one_letter_code
_entity_poly.pdbx_strand_id
1 'polypeptide(L)'
;MDGYQPGQELGPPRKEPEPFKEMLYVMKAALWSTSAISYLVLLVLSVAFLFALTPDIQNWISTPLPNGVMHEEVLFIIFPLPMKFAELDGMAFQAWHIVVLGIFALCFFYGLYRMLGPMLENRKAAEDSLVNPDRAGTGIQTVAKLFFAVTFFSFLYFVFLEGGGVSPDTPAFDQMSTNELLYRLFSASVWEEIVSRSLLIGFPLMLFAAALKWDRPYTKFLLGGGMRLNTLTIWLIIISSVVFALAHVGSWDFWKVPQVLVSGMALGFAFVRFGLYASVLLHFSINFVTSWVYEFASGNEAVEVLLGMVVLLWIIAGSYFFIDFTLKFGKKLLGIDRTARKVPEENRHIPVESRTPGGFVCPHCGNYSARYGNGVLTCLRCNRPYSDEEKIENDKIDLEKQL
;
A
#
# COMPACT_ATOMS: atom_id res chain seq x y z
N MET A 1 -34.02 -28.88 -41.27
CA MET A 1 -34.99 -28.31 -40.33
C MET A 1 -35.25 -29.38 -39.30
N ASP A 2 -34.57 -29.36 -38.16
CA ASP A 2 -34.89 -30.18 -36.99
C ASP A 2 -34.08 -29.66 -35.79
N GLY A 3 -34.73 -29.51 -34.63
CA GLY A 3 -34.04 -29.24 -33.37
C GLY A 3 -34.55 -28.08 -32.51
N TYR A 4 -35.81 -27.66 -32.61
CA TYR A 4 -36.42 -26.87 -31.53
C TYR A 4 -37.00 -27.82 -30.49
N GLN A 5 -36.39 -27.90 -29.30
CA GLN A 5 -36.95 -28.65 -28.17
C GLN A 5 -37.86 -27.72 -27.35
N PRO A 6 -39.18 -27.95 -27.34
CA PRO A 6 -40.10 -27.23 -26.47
C PRO A 6 -39.97 -27.81 -25.06
N GLY A 7 -39.46 -27.01 -24.12
CA GLY A 7 -39.32 -27.45 -22.72
C GLY A 7 -38.22 -26.78 -21.90
N GLN A 8 -37.46 -25.82 -22.44
CA GLN A 8 -36.63 -24.97 -21.58
C GLN A 8 -37.55 -24.05 -20.78
N GLU A 9 -37.86 -24.46 -19.56
CA GLU A 9 -38.47 -23.60 -18.55
C GLU A 9 -37.65 -22.30 -18.48
N LEU A 10 -38.31 -21.19 -18.81
CA LEU A 10 -37.76 -19.86 -18.59
C LEU A 10 -37.39 -19.79 -17.12
N GLY A 11 -36.08 -19.76 -16.84
CA GLY A 11 -35.56 -19.63 -15.48
C GLY A 11 -36.24 -18.47 -14.76
N PRO A 12 -36.33 -18.51 -13.42
CA PRO A 12 -37.07 -17.53 -12.64
C PRO A 12 -36.69 -16.11 -13.09
N PRO A 13 -37.66 -15.20 -13.24
CA PRO A 13 -37.41 -13.85 -13.70
C PRO A 13 -36.29 -13.25 -12.86
N ARG A 14 -35.23 -12.75 -13.51
CA ARG A 14 -34.15 -12.08 -12.82
C ARG A 14 -34.78 -10.96 -12.00
N LYS A 15 -34.62 -11.01 -10.67
CA LYS A 15 -35.05 -9.92 -9.80
C LYS A 15 -34.47 -8.63 -10.37
N GLU A 16 -35.35 -7.67 -10.68
CA GLU A 16 -34.93 -6.37 -11.12
C GLU A 16 -33.96 -5.79 -10.07
N PRO A 17 -32.79 -5.32 -10.49
CA PRO A 17 -31.82 -4.77 -9.56
C PRO A 17 -32.44 -3.56 -8.85
N GLU A 18 -32.32 -3.52 -7.52
CA GLU A 18 -32.84 -2.40 -6.74
C GLU A 18 -32.10 -1.11 -7.15
N PRO A 19 -32.81 -0.05 -7.60
CA PRO A 19 -32.18 1.15 -8.15
C PRO A 19 -31.14 1.78 -7.22
N PHE A 20 -31.39 1.75 -5.92
CA PHE A 20 -30.47 2.26 -4.91
C PHE A 20 -29.14 1.49 -4.85
N LYS A 21 -29.17 0.16 -4.98
CA LYS A 21 -27.95 -0.67 -4.99
C LYS A 21 -27.12 -0.42 -6.25
N GLU A 22 -27.78 -0.21 -7.39
CA GLU A 22 -27.11 0.16 -8.64
C GLU A 22 -26.46 1.52 -8.54
N MET A 23 -27.17 2.53 -8.04
CA MET A 23 -26.63 3.88 -7.81
C MET A 23 -25.39 3.82 -6.91
N LEU A 24 -25.44 3.09 -5.79
CA LEU A 24 -24.29 2.91 -4.89
C LEU A 24 -23.12 2.18 -5.58
N TYR A 25 -23.41 1.19 -6.43
CA TYR A 25 -22.38 0.49 -7.19
C TYR A 25 -21.69 1.44 -8.18
N VAL A 26 -22.47 2.24 -8.93
CA VAL A 26 -21.95 3.23 -9.87
C VAL A 26 -21.13 4.30 -9.16
N MET A 27 -21.61 4.83 -8.02
CA MET A 27 -20.85 5.79 -7.22
C MET A 27 -19.51 5.23 -6.74
N LYS A 28 -19.49 4.01 -6.20
CA LYS A 28 -18.24 3.34 -5.78
C LYS A 28 -17.28 3.14 -6.94
N ALA A 29 -17.81 2.70 -8.09
CA ALA A 29 -17.02 2.48 -9.28
C ALA A 29 -16.41 3.79 -9.82
N ALA A 30 -17.20 4.86 -9.86
CA ALA A 30 -16.74 6.19 -10.27
C ALA A 30 -15.66 6.71 -9.33
N LEU A 31 -15.91 6.70 -8.01
CA LEU A 31 -14.93 7.11 -7.00
C LEU A 31 -13.62 6.34 -7.10
N TRP A 32 -13.69 5.02 -7.28
CA TRP A 32 -12.50 4.19 -7.45
C TRP A 32 -11.75 4.47 -8.74
N SER A 33 -12.44 4.51 -9.88
CA SER A 33 -11.82 4.71 -11.19
C SER A 33 -11.09 6.06 -11.25
N THR A 34 -11.75 7.14 -10.81
CA THR A 34 -11.15 8.48 -10.80
C THR A 34 -9.98 8.56 -9.83
N SER A 35 -10.10 7.95 -8.65
CA SER A 35 -9.00 7.86 -7.67
C SER A 35 -7.80 7.11 -8.23
N ALA A 36 -8.02 5.93 -8.82
CA ALA A 36 -6.96 5.11 -9.39
C ALA A 36 -6.21 5.85 -10.52
N ILE A 37 -6.94 6.49 -11.43
CA ILE A 37 -6.35 7.28 -12.51
C ILE A 37 -5.60 8.48 -11.95
N SER A 38 -6.22 9.25 -11.03
CA SER A 38 -5.58 10.43 -10.44
C SER A 38 -4.31 10.09 -9.69
N TYR A 39 -4.29 8.98 -8.94
CA TYR A 39 -3.10 8.51 -8.24
C TYR A 39 -2.01 8.07 -9.21
N LEU A 40 -2.36 7.35 -10.29
CA LEU A 40 -1.39 6.95 -11.30
C LEU A 40 -0.77 8.16 -12.01
N VAL A 41 -1.58 9.17 -12.34
CA VAL A 41 -1.09 10.42 -12.91
C VAL A 41 -0.14 11.13 -11.94
N LEU A 42 -0.55 11.31 -10.68
CA LEU A 42 0.30 11.88 -9.63
C LEU A 42 1.64 11.14 -9.54
N LEU A 43 1.60 9.81 -9.42
CA LEU A 43 2.79 9.00 -9.25
C LEU A 43 3.73 9.09 -10.46
N VAL A 44 3.21 8.95 -11.67
CA VAL A 44 4.01 9.00 -12.90
C VAL A 44 4.62 10.39 -13.11
N LEU A 45 3.84 11.46 -12.90
CA LEU A 45 4.35 12.83 -13.03
C LEU A 45 5.39 13.14 -11.94
N SER A 46 5.17 12.68 -10.72
CA SER A 46 6.13 12.86 -9.60
C SER A 46 7.44 12.15 -9.87
N VAL A 47 7.38 10.92 -10.40
CA VAL A 47 8.57 10.17 -10.83
C VAL A 47 9.26 10.91 -11.98
N ALA A 48 8.53 11.29 -13.03
CA ALA A 48 9.12 12.00 -14.16
C ALA A 48 9.81 13.30 -13.73
N PHE A 49 9.20 14.05 -12.81
CA PHE A 49 9.75 15.27 -12.25
C PHE A 49 11.03 15.03 -11.44
N LEU A 50 11.05 14.02 -10.55
CA LEU A 50 12.25 13.63 -9.81
C LEU A 50 13.42 13.29 -10.74
N PHE A 51 13.16 12.50 -11.79
CA PHE A 51 14.19 12.13 -12.75
C PHE A 51 14.67 13.32 -13.57
N ALA A 52 13.76 14.22 -13.96
CA ALA A 52 14.12 15.44 -14.71
C ALA A 52 15.03 16.37 -13.88
N LEU A 53 14.80 16.49 -12.58
CA LEU A 53 15.60 17.34 -11.67
C LEU A 53 16.80 16.63 -11.05
N THR A 54 17.02 15.35 -11.35
CA THR A 54 18.18 14.61 -10.82
C THR A 54 19.52 15.30 -11.12
N PRO A 55 19.78 15.85 -12.34
CA PRO A 55 21.02 16.59 -12.59
C PRO A 55 21.16 17.84 -11.71
N ASP A 56 20.07 18.56 -11.46
CA ASP A 56 20.08 19.77 -10.62
C ASP A 56 20.30 19.43 -9.15
N ILE A 57 19.74 18.32 -8.67
CA ILE A 57 20.03 17.78 -7.33
C ILE A 57 21.51 17.38 -7.23
N GLN A 58 22.08 16.71 -8.25
CA GLN A 58 23.50 16.34 -8.26
C GLN A 58 24.41 17.57 -8.23
N ASN A 59 24.06 18.62 -8.99
CA ASN A 59 24.77 19.89 -8.99
C ASN A 59 24.68 20.58 -7.63
N TRP A 60 23.48 20.61 -7.02
CA TRP A 60 23.25 21.14 -5.69
C TRP A 60 24.14 20.46 -4.64
N ILE A 61 24.17 19.12 -4.61
CA ILE A 61 25.04 18.36 -3.69
C ILE A 61 26.52 18.77 -3.83
N SER A 62 26.99 18.97 -5.07
CA SER A 62 28.39 19.35 -5.34
C SER A 62 28.71 20.83 -5.18
N THR A 63 27.72 21.69 -4.95
CA THR A 63 27.93 23.13 -4.83
C THR A 63 28.25 23.46 -3.37
N PRO A 64 29.41 24.05 -3.06
CA PRO A 64 29.71 24.49 -1.70
C PRO A 64 28.75 25.60 -1.26
N LEU A 65 28.35 25.58 0.00
CA LEU A 65 27.66 26.68 0.66
C LEU A 65 28.55 27.94 0.69
N PRO A 66 27.99 29.14 0.93
CA PRO A 66 28.77 30.39 0.96
C PRO A 66 29.94 30.41 1.96
N ASN A 67 29.90 29.56 3.00
CA ASN A 67 30.96 29.38 3.98
C ASN A 67 32.04 28.35 3.54
N GLY A 68 31.93 27.81 2.33
CA GLY A 68 32.83 26.80 1.76
C GLY A 68 32.56 25.36 2.22
N VAL A 69 31.54 25.13 3.03
CA VAL A 69 31.16 23.78 3.52
C VAL A 69 30.30 23.08 2.46
N MET A 70 30.48 21.78 2.28
CA MET A 70 29.68 20.97 1.35
C MET A 70 28.34 20.61 1.98
N HIS A 71 27.34 20.31 1.15
CA HIS A 71 26.11 19.69 1.64
C HIS A 71 26.40 18.29 2.20
N GLU A 72 25.67 17.90 3.24
CA GLU A 72 25.85 16.63 3.94
C GLU A 72 24.54 15.86 4.02
N GLU A 73 24.61 14.53 3.90
CA GLU A 73 23.51 13.61 4.18
C GLU A 73 23.82 12.81 5.44
N VAL A 74 22.83 12.73 6.33
CA VAL A 74 22.94 11.98 7.58
C VAL A 74 22.28 10.61 7.43
N LEU A 75 23.06 9.55 7.55
CA LEU A 75 22.53 8.19 7.65
C LEU A 75 22.24 7.85 9.10
N PHE A 76 21.04 7.32 9.34
CA PHE A 76 20.56 6.96 10.67
C PHE A 76 19.88 5.60 10.70
N ILE A 77 19.82 5.01 11.88
CA ILE A 77 19.00 3.83 12.21
C ILE A 77 17.94 4.27 13.24
N ILE A 78 16.74 3.67 13.19
CA ILE A 78 15.68 3.97 14.15
C ILE A 78 15.63 2.85 15.21
N PHE A 79 16.07 3.13 16.45
CA PHE A 79 15.87 2.21 17.59
C PHE A 79 16.13 2.86 18.96
N PRO A 80 15.10 3.27 19.75
CA PRO A 80 13.73 3.63 19.35
C PRO A 80 13.65 5.06 18.78
N LEU A 81 14.71 5.85 18.90
CA LEU A 81 14.86 7.17 18.31
C LEU A 81 15.85 7.10 17.14
N PRO A 82 15.83 8.07 16.20
CA PRO A 82 16.85 8.17 15.16
C PRO A 82 18.24 8.33 15.78
N MET A 83 19.13 7.41 15.47
CA MET A 83 20.54 7.46 15.84
C MET A 83 21.36 7.58 14.57
N LYS A 84 22.03 8.72 14.41
CA LYS A 84 23.01 8.95 13.36
C LYS A 84 24.16 7.94 13.50
N PHE A 85 24.57 7.32 12.40
CA PHE A 85 25.74 6.44 12.37
C PHE A 85 26.76 6.81 11.29
N ALA A 86 26.39 7.60 10.28
CA ALA A 86 27.31 8.11 9.27
C ALA A 86 26.85 9.46 8.73
N GLU A 87 27.81 10.23 8.23
CA GLU A 87 27.61 11.45 7.45
C GLU A 87 28.33 11.28 6.12
N LEU A 88 27.67 11.70 5.04
CA LEU A 88 28.19 11.65 3.69
C LEU A 88 28.24 13.06 3.13
N ASP A 89 29.38 13.44 2.56
CA ASP A 89 29.56 14.71 1.87
C ASP A 89 30.13 14.50 0.46
N GLY A 90 30.15 15.57 -0.34
CA GLY A 90 30.78 15.61 -1.66
C GLY A 90 30.44 14.41 -2.55
N MET A 91 31.47 13.71 -3.05
CA MET A 91 31.30 12.55 -3.94
C MET A 91 30.56 11.37 -3.27
N ALA A 92 30.73 11.19 -1.95
CA ALA A 92 30.04 10.11 -1.23
C ALA A 92 28.53 10.37 -1.19
N PHE A 93 28.13 11.63 -0.95
CA PHE A 93 26.74 12.03 -0.99
C PHE A 93 26.17 11.91 -2.43
N GLN A 94 26.90 12.36 -3.45
CA GLN A 94 26.45 12.19 -4.85
C GLN A 94 26.21 10.71 -5.21
N ALA A 95 27.15 9.83 -4.85
CA ALA A 95 27.02 8.40 -5.07
C ALA A 95 25.83 7.81 -4.31
N TRP A 96 25.62 8.23 -3.06
CA TRP A 96 24.48 7.82 -2.25
C TRP A 96 23.14 8.21 -2.90
N HIS A 97 23.02 9.44 -3.39
CA HIS A 97 21.82 9.89 -4.09
C HIS A 97 21.51 8.97 -5.30
N ILE A 98 22.50 8.58 -6.09
CA ILE A 98 22.31 7.64 -7.21
C ILE A 98 21.86 6.26 -6.74
N VAL A 99 22.41 5.76 -5.62
CA VAL A 99 21.99 4.47 -5.03
C VAL A 99 20.53 4.53 -4.60
N VAL A 100 20.13 5.57 -3.86
CA VAL A 100 18.75 5.74 -3.39
C VAL A 100 17.79 5.89 -4.58
N LEU A 101 18.17 6.65 -5.61
CA LEU A 101 17.42 6.78 -6.87
C LEU A 101 17.26 5.44 -7.58
N GLY A 102 18.32 4.63 -7.64
CA GLY A 102 18.28 3.28 -8.20
C GLY A 102 17.30 2.37 -7.46
N ILE A 103 17.34 2.37 -6.12
CA ILE A 103 16.41 1.57 -5.30
C ILE A 103 14.96 2.00 -5.54
N PHE A 104 14.71 3.32 -5.58
CA PHE A 104 13.39 3.84 -5.88
C PHE A 104 12.90 3.45 -7.28
N ALA A 105 13.76 3.61 -8.30
CA ALA A 105 13.45 3.23 -9.68
C ALA A 105 13.06 1.76 -9.76
N LEU A 106 13.81 0.87 -9.09
CA LEU A 106 13.50 -0.55 -8.99
C LEU A 106 12.12 -0.77 -8.35
N CYS A 107 11.81 -0.08 -7.25
CA CYS A 107 10.50 -0.17 -6.59
C CYS A 107 9.36 0.28 -7.52
N PHE A 108 9.54 1.39 -8.24
CA PHE A 108 8.57 1.93 -9.17
C PHE A 108 8.32 0.99 -10.36
N PHE A 109 9.38 0.60 -11.07
CA PHE A 109 9.25 -0.28 -12.23
C PHE A 109 8.77 -1.69 -11.85
N TYR A 110 9.19 -2.21 -10.69
CA TYR A 110 8.64 -3.47 -10.18
C TYR A 110 7.16 -3.35 -9.85
N GLY A 111 6.74 -2.25 -9.23
CA GLY A 111 5.32 -1.96 -8.98
C GLY A 111 4.50 -1.91 -10.28
N LEU A 112 5.00 -1.19 -11.30
CA LEU A 112 4.37 -1.10 -12.61
C LEU A 112 4.28 -2.47 -13.28
N TYR A 113 5.36 -3.23 -13.29
CA TYR A 113 5.39 -4.59 -13.84
C TYR A 113 4.33 -5.48 -13.17
N ARG A 114 4.22 -5.43 -11.84
CA ARG A 114 3.23 -6.21 -11.06
C ARG A 114 1.79 -5.77 -11.28
N MET A 115 1.56 -4.55 -11.73
CA MET A 115 0.25 -4.04 -12.09
C MET A 115 -0.10 -4.37 -13.55
N LEU A 116 0.80 -4.07 -14.49
CA LEU A 116 0.56 -4.16 -15.92
C LEU A 116 0.56 -5.61 -16.43
N GLY A 117 1.41 -6.50 -15.89
CA GLY A 117 1.46 -7.90 -16.32
C GLY A 117 0.07 -8.59 -16.32
N PRO A 118 -0.61 -8.63 -15.15
CA PRO A 118 -1.96 -9.21 -15.07
C PRO A 118 -3.00 -8.47 -15.93
N MET A 119 -2.83 -7.16 -16.14
CA MET A 119 -3.75 -6.37 -16.95
C MET A 119 -3.62 -6.68 -18.44
N LEU A 120 -2.40 -6.91 -18.92
CA LEU A 120 -2.12 -7.27 -20.31
C LEU A 120 -2.56 -8.71 -20.62
N GLU A 121 -2.45 -9.62 -19.66
CA GLU A 121 -2.86 -11.02 -19.80
C GLU A 121 -4.38 -11.20 -19.86
N ASN A 122 -5.14 -10.37 -19.15
CA ASN A 122 -6.60 -10.48 -19.09
C ASN A 122 -7.28 -9.12 -19.07
N ARG A 123 -7.64 -8.65 -20.27
CA ARG A 123 -8.34 -7.37 -20.48
C ARG A 123 -9.61 -7.23 -19.63
N LYS A 124 -10.42 -8.29 -19.51
CA LYS A 124 -11.67 -8.24 -18.72
C LYS A 124 -11.38 -8.10 -17.23
N ALA A 125 -10.39 -8.82 -16.71
CA ALA A 125 -9.95 -8.66 -15.33
C ALA A 125 -9.32 -7.29 -15.08
N ALA A 126 -8.63 -6.72 -16.08
CA ALA A 126 -8.09 -5.37 -16.03
C ALA A 126 -9.21 -4.33 -15.89
N GLU A 127 -10.18 -4.37 -16.81
CA GLU A 127 -11.38 -3.52 -16.80
C GLU A 127 -12.14 -3.65 -15.47
N ASP A 128 -12.37 -4.89 -15.02
CA ASP A 128 -13.01 -5.17 -13.74
C ASP A 128 -12.23 -4.58 -12.56
N SER A 129 -10.91 -4.59 -12.59
CA SER A 129 -10.07 -4.02 -11.53
C SER A 129 -10.06 -2.48 -11.53
N LEU A 130 -10.34 -1.85 -12.67
CA LEU A 130 -10.44 -0.40 -12.79
C LEU A 130 -11.81 0.09 -12.34
N VAL A 131 -12.87 -0.69 -12.58
CA VAL A 131 -14.25 -0.30 -12.26
C VAL A 131 -14.66 -0.78 -10.86
N ASN A 132 -14.13 -1.90 -10.36
CA ASN A 132 -14.53 -2.47 -9.08
C ASN A 132 -13.40 -2.39 -8.03
N PRO A 133 -13.54 -1.58 -6.96
CA PRO A 133 -12.53 -1.47 -5.93
C PRO A 133 -12.26 -2.80 -5.22
N ASP A 134 -13.22 -3.71 -5.08
CA ASP A 134 -12.97 -5.00 -4.41
C ASP A 134 -12.14 -5.97 -5.27
N ARG A 135 -12.06 -5.73 -6.59
CA ARG A 135 -11.21 -6.49 -7.53
C ARG A 135 -9.84 -5.85 -7.74
N ALA A 136 -9.68 -4.59 -7.35
CA ALA A 136 -8.42 -3.88 -7.36
C ALA A 136 -7.48 -4.35 -6.23
N GLY A 137 -6.72 -5.40 -6.50
CA GLY A 137 -5.89 -6.10 -5.50
C GLY A 137 -4.39 -6.05 -5.76
N THR A 138 -3.90 -5.29 -6.75
CA THR A 138 -2.45 -5.13 -6.95
C THR A 138 -1.84 -4.21 -5.89
N GLY A 139 -0.51 -4.22 -5.78
CA GLY A 139 0.21 -3.35 -4.83
C GLY A 139 -0.08 -1.87 -5.10
N ILE A 140 0.14 -1.41 -6.33
CA ILE A 140 -0.12 -0.01 -6.73
C ILE A 140 -1.59 0.37 -6.50
N GLN A 141 -2.54 -0.48 -6.87
CA GLN A 141 -3.96 -0.19 -6.64
C GLN A 141 -4.30 -0.07 -5.15
N THR A 142 -3.66 -0.89 -4.31
CA THR A 142 -3.89 -0.81 -2.86
C THR A 142 -3.20 0.42 -2.26
N VAL A 143 -1.99 0.74 -2.72
CA VAL A 143 -1.30 1.98 -2.36
C VAL A 143 -2.15 3.19 -2.72
N ALA A 144 -2.80 3.22 -3.89
CA ALA A 144 -3.72 4.29 -4.27
C ALA A 144 -4.83 4.47 -3.21
N LYS A 145 -5.52 3.37 -2.82
CA LYS A 145 -6.58 3.44 -1.79
C LYS A 145 -6.05 3.93 -0.45
N LEU A 146 -4.87 3.46 -0.04
CA LEU A 146 -4.23 3.86 1.21
C LEU A 146 -3.84 5.34 1.18
N PHE A 147 -3.29 5.82 0.07
CA PHE A 147 -2.96 7.23 -0.14
C PHE A 147 -4.19 8.11 0.08
N PHE A 148 -5.32 7.82 -0.59
CA PHE A 148 -6.55 8.61 -0.40
C PHE A 148 -7.08 8.52 1.04
N ALA A 149 -7.07 7.33 1.65
CA ALA A 149 -7.52 7.16 3.03
C ALA A 149 -6.67 7.96 4.04
N VAL A 150 -5.34 7.95 3.87
CA VAL A 150 -4.39 8.70 4.72
C VAL A 150 -4.53 10.21 4.48
N THR A 151 -4.72 10.65 3.24
CA THR A 151 -4.98 12.06 2.91
C THR A 151 -6.26 12.56 3.58
N PHE A 152 -7.34 11.79 3.52
CA PHE A 152 -8.59 12.13 4.22
C PHE A 152 -8.40 12.18 5.74
N PHE A 153 -7.72 11.20 6.33
CA PHE A 153 -7.42 11.22 7.76
C PHE A 153 -6.60 12.46 8.15
N SER A 154 -5.57 12.78 7.37
CA SER A 154 -4.73 13.96 7.59
C SER A 154 -5.55 15.24 7.57
N PHE A 155 -6.46 15.38 6.60
CA PHE A 155 -7.38 16.52 6.55
C PHE A 155 -8.27 16.61 7.79
N LEU A 156 -8.93 15.51 8.19
CA LEU A 156 -9.76 15.49 9.41
C LEU A 156 -8.95 15.87 10.65
N TYR A 157 -7.70 15.43 10.71
CA TYR A 157 -6.81 15.74 11.82
C TYR A 157 -6.44 17.22 11.87
N PHE A 158 -6.14 17.85 10.73
CA PHE A 158 -5.91 19.29 10.67
C PHE A 158 -7.16 20.10 11.06
N VAL A 159 -8.36 19.69 10.60
CA VAL A 159 -9.62 20.32 11.04
C VAL A 159 -9.80 20.21 12.56
N PHE A 160 -9.44 19.07 13.14
CA PHE A 160 -9.46 18.88 14.60
C PHE A 160 -8.47 19.79 15.33
N LEU A 161 -7.25 19.94 14.82
CA LEU A 161 -6.24 20.82 15.41
C LEU A 161 -6.65 22.29 15.33
N GLU A 162 -7.15 22.74 14.18
CA GLU A 162 -7.66 24.10 13.97
C GLU A 162 -8.83 24.40 14.90
N GLY A 163 -9.78 23.48 15.03
CA GLY A 163 -10.89 23.58 15.99
C GLY A 163 -10.44 23.62 17.46
N GLY A 164 -9.26 23.07 17.76
CA GLY A 164 -8.60 23.13 19.07
C GLY A 164 -7.71 24.36 19.26
N GLY A 165 -7.57 25.25 18.27
CA GLY A 165 -6.68 26.41 18.32
C GLY A 165 -5.19 26.06 18.31
N VAL A 166 -4.83 24.87 17.83
CA VAL A 166 -3.43 24.42 17.73
C VAL A 166 -2.89 24.84 16.37
N SER A 167 -1.90 25.72 16.37
CA SER A 167 -1.13 26.08 15.18
C SER A 167 0.02 25.09 15.00
N PRO A 168 0.01 24.24 13.95
CA PRO A 168 1.04 23.24 13.75
C PRO A 168 2.36 23.89 13.29
N ASP A 169 3.44 23.67 14.03
CA ASP A 169 4.78 24.03 13.56
C ASP A 169 5.24 23.05 12.47
N THR A 170 5.83 23.57 11.41
CA THR A 170 6.37 22.78 10.29
C THR A 170 7.86 23.07 10.12
N PRO A 171 8.64 22.12 9.57
CA PRO A 171 10.00 22.42 9.13
C PRO A 171 10.01 23.63 8.18
N ALA A 172 11.11 24.39 8.19
CA ALA A 172 11.30 25.57 7.36
C ALA A 172 11.50 25.21 5.87
N PHE A 173 10.49 24.61 5.25
CA PHE A 173 10.50 24.21 3.84
C PHE A 173 10.59 25.42 2.90
N ASP A 174 10.08 26.58 3.34
CA ASP A 174 10.19 27.87 2.66
C ASP A 174 11.62 28.40 2.56
N GLN A 175 12.53 27.89 3.42
CA GLN A 175 13.94 28.26 3.42
C GLN A 175 14.82 27.27 2.63
N MET A 176 14.27 26.12 2.25
CA MET A 176 15.00 25.11 1.48
C MET A 176 14.98 25.48 -0.01
N SER A 177 16.08 25.20 -0.70
CA SER A 177 16.04 25.20 -2.17
C SER A 177 15.18 24.06 -2.68
N THR A 178 14.61 24.20 -3.88
CA THR A 178 13.83 23.14 -4.56
C THR A 178 14.57 21.80 -4.57
N ASN A 179 15.86 21.82 -4.90
CA ASN A 179 16.69 20.62 -5.00
C ASN A 179 16.86 19.95 -3.63
N GLU A 180 17.04 20.73 -2.57
CA GLU A 180 17.14 20.23 -1.21
C GLU A 180 15.81 19.62 -0.74
N LEU A 181 14.70 20.32 -0.94
CA LEU A 181 13.37 19.86 -0.54
C LEU A 181 13.02 18.54 -1.22
N LEU A 182 13.19 18.48 -2.54
CA LEU A 182 12.93 17.28 -3.33
C LEU A 182 13.83 16.13 -2.88
N TYR A 183 15.13 16.35 -2.74
CA TYR A 183 16.06 15.33 -2.29
C TYR A 183 15.67 14.77 -0.91
N ARG A 184 15.40 15.64 0.08
CA ARG A 184 15.06 15.21 1.45
C ARG A 184 13.78 14.38 1.48
N LEU A 185 12.72 14.84 0.82
CA LEU A 185 11.42 14.16 0.76
C LEU A 185 11.51 12.81 0.03
N PHE A 186 12.26 12.79 -1.07
CA PHE A 186 12.53 11.59 -1.85
C PHE A 186 13.38 10.56 -1.08
N SER A 187 14.53 10.99 -0.55
CA SER A 187 15.47 10.14 0.18
C SER A 187 14.80 9.51 1.40
N ALA A 188 14.04 10.30 2.17
CA ALA A 188 13.26 9.83 3.29
C ALA A 188 12.30 8.69 2.90
N SER A 189 11.62 8.82 1.75
CA SER A 189 10.65 7.82 1.28
C SER A 189 11.26 6.45 1.00
N VAL A 190 12.57 6.38 0.75
CA VAL A 190 13.31 5.13 0.52
C VAL A 190 14.00 4.69 1.80
N TRP A 191 14.84 5.55 2.37
CA TRP A 191 15.69 5.21 3.50
C TRP A 191 14.86 4.91 4.75
N GLU A 192 13.86 5.73 5.06
CA GLU A 192 13.00 5.51 6.23
C GLU A 192 12.21 4.21 6.13
N GLU A 193 11.79 3.79 4.93
CA GLU A 193 11.09 2.53 4.76
C GLU A 193 12.02 1.31 4.92
N ILE A 194 13.28 1.43 4.48
CA ILE A 194 14.30 0.40 4.74
C ILE A 194 14.51 0.26 6.25
N VAL A 195 14.78 1.36 6.96
CA VAL A 195 15.09 1.30 8.40
C VAL A 195 13.87 1.08 9.28
N SER A 196 12.66 1.46 8.87
CA SER A 196 11.45 1.26 9.69
C SER A 196 10.73 -0.04 9.38
N ARG A 197 10.75 -0.53 8.13
CA ARG A 197 10.01 -1.75 7.74
C ARG A 197 10.92 -2.96 7.71
N SER A 198 12.02 -2.91 6.97
CA SER A 198 12.92 -4.05 6.90
C SER A 198 13.54 -4.35 8.25
N LEU A 199 13.90 -3.33 9.05
CA LEU A 199 14.48 -3.54 10.38
C LEU A 199 13.44 -3.75 11.50
N LEU A 200 12.35 -2.98 11.59
CA LEU A 200 11.42 -3.11 12.74
C LEU A 200 10.30 -4.12 12.52
N ILE A 201 10.07 -4.58 11.29
CA ILE A 201 9.09 -5.61 10.96
C ILE A 201 9.79 -6.83 10.36
N GLY A 202 10.54 -6.63 9.28
CA GLY A 202 11.15 -7.71 8.51
C GLY A 202 12.17 -8.52 9.30
N PHE A 203 13.10 -7.86 9.97
CA PHE A 203 14.15 -8.51 10.74
C PHE A 203 13.58 -9.29 11.95
N PRO A 204 12.67 -8.75 12.78
CA PRO A 204 11.97 -9.54 13.79
C PRO A 204 11.25 -10.76 13.21
N LEU A 205 10.53 -10.62 12.09
CA LEU A 205 9.88 -11.75 11.43
C LEU A 205 10.89 -12.80 10.95
N MET A 206 12.04 -12.36 10.43
CA MET A 206 13.13 -13.24 10.03
C MET A 206 13.68 -14.03 11.21
N LEU A 207 13.86 -13.39 12.38
CA LEU A 207 14.30 -14.06 13.60
C LEU A 207 13.26 -15.07 14.12
N PHE A 208 11.99 -14.70 14.14
CA PHE A 208 10.89 -15.62 14.49
C PHE A 208 10.83 -16.80 13.52
N ALA A 209 10.95 -16.54 12.22
CA ALA A 209 10.97 -17.57 11.19
C ALA A 209 12.16 -18.53 11.37
N ALA A 210 13.36 -18.01 11.65
CA ALA A 210 14.53 -18.83 11.90
C ALA A 210 14.38 -19.68 13.17
N ALA A 211 13.89 -19.08 14.27
CA ALA A 211 13.68 -19.78 15.54
C ALA A 211 12.60 -20.89 15.43
N LEU A 212 11.55 -20.64 14.65
CA LEU A 212 10.45 -21.57 14.40
C LEU A 212 10.67 -22.46 13.16
N LYS A 213 11.87 -22.40 12.55
CA LYS A 213 12.24 -23.15 11.34
C LYS A 213 11.21 -23.06 10.21
N TRP A 214 10.68 -21.87 9.95
CA TRP A 214 9.78 -21.65 8.83
C TRP A 214 10.54 -21.82 7.51
N ASP A 215 10.05 -22.71 6.65
CA ASP A 215 10.59 -22.95 5.31
C ASP A 215 10.15 -21.83 4.35
N ARG A 216 10.70 -20.63 4.56
CA ARG A 216 10.44 -19.45 3.71
C ARG A 216 11.77 -18.74 3.42
N PRO A 217 11.97 -18.25 2.19
CA PRO A 217 13.19 -17.52 1.87
C PRO A 217 13.28 -16.26 2.72
N TYR A 218 14.41 -16.08 3.41
CA TYR A 218 14.61 -14.98 4.35
C TYR A 218 14.45 -13.59 3.70
N THR A 219 14.70 -13.50 2.39
CA THR A 219 14.50 -12.30 1.58
C THR A 219 13.05 -11.82 1.58
N LYS A 220 12.05 -12.71 1.69
CA LYS A 220 10.63 -12.33 1.82
C LYS A 220 10.33 -11.60 3.13
N PHE A 221 11.10 -11.84 4.19
CA PHE A 221 10.92 -11.10 5.44
C PHE A 221 11.52 -9.70 5.34
N LEU A 222 12.70 -9.56 4.73
CA LEU A 222 13.37 -8.25 4.60
C LEU A 222 12.73 -7.34 3.54
N LEU A 223 12.33 -7.90 2.39
CA LEU A 223 11.67 -7.16 1.30
C LEU A 223 10.15 -7.13 1.46
N GLY A 224 9.59 -7.88 2.42
CA GLY A 224 8.16 -7.99 2.67
C GLY A 224 7.37 -8.65 1.54
N GLY A 225 6.04 -8.52 1.63
CA GLY A 225 5.10 -8.97 0.61
C GLY A 225 4.64 -10.42 0.75
N GLY A 226 3.37 -10.66 0.41
CA GLY A 226 2.76 -11.99 0.46
C GLY A 226 2.51 -12.54 1.88
N MET A 227 2.84 -11.78 2.92
CA MET A 227 2.65 -12.21 4.31
C MET A 227 1.20 -12.04 4.76
N ARG A 228 0.70 -12.98 5.58
CA ARG A 228 -0.66 -12.95 6.12
C ARG A 228 -0.74 -12.00 7.31
N LEU A 229 -1.85 -11.28 7.43
CA LEU A 229 -2.14 -10.44 8.61
C LEU A 229 -2.65 -11.31 9.75
N ASN A 230 -1.72 -11.81 10.55
CA ASN A 230 -1.95 -12.48 11.82
C ASN A 230 -1.62 -11.54 13.00
N THR A 231 -1.88 -12.01 14.22
CA THR A 231 -1.64 -11.25 15.45
C THR A 231 -0.21 -10.71 15.54
N LEU A 232 0.80 -11.53 15.21
CA LEU A 232 2.21 -11.12 15.25
C LEU A 232 2.50 -9.96 14.29
N THR A 233 2.13 -10.10 13.02
CA THR A 233 2.35 -9.05 12.01
C THR A 233 1.60 -7.76 12.34
N ILE A 234 0.41 -7.85 12.93
CA ILE A 234 -0.36 -6.67 13.37
C ILE A 234 0.38 -5.96 14.50
N TRP A 235 0.88 -6.69 15.49
CA TRP A 235 1.67 -6.09 16.58
C TRP A 235 2.96 -5.44 16.07
N LEU A 236 3.68 -6.09 15.17
CA LEU A 236 4.88 -5.50 14.56
C LEU A 236 4.57 -4.23 13.75
N ILE A 237 3.45 -4.21 13.01
CA ILE A 237 2.98 -2.98 12.33
C ILE A 237 2.72 -1.87 13.35
N ILE A 238 1.97 -2.15 14.43
CA ILE A 238 1.65 -1.15 15.46
C ILE A 238 2.92 -0.62 16.11
N ILE A 239 3.82 -1.49 16.56
CA ILE A 239 5.08 -1.10 17.22
C ILE A 239 5.95 -0.28 16.27
N SER A 240 6.14 -0.75 15.03
CA SER A 240 6.88 -0.02 13.99
C SER A 240 6.27 1.36 13.73
N SER A 241 4.94 1.47 13.72
CA SER A 241 4.24 2.75 13.49
C SER A 241 4.39 3.72 14.65
N VAL A 242 4.37 3.24 15.90
CA VAL A 242 4.61 4.07 17.09
C VAL A 242 6.04 4.60 17.09
N VAL A 243 7.03 3.73 16.87
CA VAL A 243 8.44 4.11 16.80
C VAL A 243 8.68 5.12 15.67
N PHE A 244 8.08 4.86 14.50
CA PHE A 244 8.14 5.78 13.35
C PHE A 244 7.51 7.15 13.64
N ALA A 245 6.36 7.19 14.31
CA ALA A 245 5.70 8.45 14.68
C ALA A 245 6.49 9.26 15.72
N LEU A 246 7.08 8.59 16.72
CA LEU A 246 7.90 9.26 17.73
C LEU A 246 9.21 9.79 17.14
N ALA A 247 9.78 9.13 16.13
CA ALA A 247 10.95 9.61 15.41
C ALA A 247 10.75 10.97 14.73
N HIS A 248 9.50 11.34 14.42
CA HIS A 248 9.17 12.60 13.75
C HIS A 248 9.06 13.80 14.71
N VAL A 249 8.98 13.57 16.02
CA VAL A 249 8.83 14.64 17.03
C VAL A 249 10.00 15.63 16.96
N GLY A 250 11.21 15.15 16.64
CA GLY A 250 12.40 16.00 16.56
C GLY A 250 12.36 17.08 15.47
N SER A 251 11.53 16.91 14.43
CA SER A 251 11.44 17.87 13.32
C SER A 251 10.05 18.50 13.14
N TRP A 252 8.99 17.90 13.71
CA TRP A 252 7.61 18.30 13.49
C TRP A 252 6.79 18.49 14.77
N ASP A 253 7.40 18.37 15.95
CA ASP A 253 6.73 18.42 17.26
C ASP A 253 5.67 17.30 17.46
N PHE A 254 5.08 17.23 18.65
CA PHE A 254 4.20 16.16 19.10
C PHE A 254 2.84 16.16 18.39
N TRP A 255 2.40 17.30 17.86
CA TRP A 255 1.14 17.37 17.11
C TRP A 255 1.15 16.44 15.90
N LYS A 256 2.30 16.14 15.30
CA LYS A 256 2.34 15.29 14.11
C LYS A 256 2.19 13.79 14.41
N VAL A 257 2.36 13.38 15.66
CA VAL A 257 2.38 11.97 16.07
C VAL A 257 1.12 11.20 15.64
N PRO A 258 -0.13 11.68 15.86
CA PRO A 258 -1.33 10.95 15.45
C PRO A 258 -1.42 10.75 13.94
N GLN A 259 -1.05 11.78 13.16
CA GLN A 259 -1.03 11.71 11.69
C GLN A 259 -0.03 10.67 11.21
N VAL A 260 1.21 10.73 11.70
CA VAL A 260 2.30 9.82 11.28
C VAL A 260 2.05 8.40 11.77
N LEU A 261 1.39 8.21 12.92
CA LEU A 261 0.99 6.89 13.40
C LEU A 261 0.04 6.19 12.43
N VAL A 262 -0.98 6.90 11.93
CA VAL A 262 -1.94 6.34 10.96
C VAL A 262 -1.28 6.05 9.61
N SER A 263 -0.46 6.97 9.11
CA SER A 263 0.35 6.75 7.91
C SER A 263 1.31 5.57 8.07
N GLY A 264 1.98 5.47 9.23
CA GLY A 264 2.89 4.38 9.58
C GLY A 264 2.19 3.02 9.57
N MET A 265 0.95 2.94 10.05
CA MET A 265 0.15 1.72 9.99
C MET A 265 -0.19 1.33 8.55
N ALA A 266 -0.52 2.31 7.70
CA ALA A 266 -0.77 2.09 6.27
C ALA A 266 0.48 1.60 5.55
N LEU A 267 1.65 2.19 5.84
CA LEU A 267 2.95 1.79 5.31
C LEU A 267 3.34 0.37 5.77
N GLY A 268 3.24 0.09 7.07
CA GLY A 268 3.48 -1.26 7.61
C GLY A 268 2.56 -2.32 6.99
N PHE A 269 1.28 -1.99 6.79
CA PHE A 269 0.35 -2.87 6.06
C PHE A 269 0.78 -3.08 4.60
N ALA A 270 1.18 -2.02 3.89
CA ALA A 270 1.66 -2.10 2.51
C ALA A 270 2.91 -3.00 2.41
N PHE A 271 3.88 -2.84 3.32
CA PHE A 271 5.05 -3.68 3.43
C PHE A 271 4.71 -5.15 3.66
N VAL A 272 3.85 -5.46 4.64
CA VAL A 272 3.50 -6.85 4.96
C VAL A 272 2.75 -7.52 3.81
N ARG A 273 1.80 -6.82 3.19
CA ARG A 273 0.94 -7.41 2.16
C ARG A 273 1.57 -7.45 0.78
N PHE A 274 2.27 -6.40 0.38
CA PHE A 274 2.74 -6.22 -0.99
C PHE A 274 4.25 -6.16 -1.09
N GLY A 275 4.93 -5.62 -0.07
CA GLY A 275 6.39 -5.57 0.01
C GLY A 275 6.91 -4.14 0.11
N LEU A 276 8.23 -4.03 0.23
CA LEU A 276 8.97 -2.78 0.41
C LEU A 276 8.62 -1.76 -0.68
N TYR A 277 8.54 -2.20 -1.94
CA TYR A 277 8.19 -1.31 -3.05
C TYR A 277 6.84 -0.59 -2.82
N ALA A 278 5.83 -1.27 -2.26
CA ALA A 278 4.53 -0.66 -2.05
C ALA A 278 4.57 0.37 -0.92
N SER A 279 5.36 0.10 0.11
CA SER A 279 5.61 1.04 1.22
C SER A 279 6.34 2.29 0.73
N VAL A 280 7.43 2.10 -0.02
CA VAL A 280 8.22 3.19 -0.63
C VAL A 280 7.35 4.06 -1.53
N LEU A 281 6.53 3.47 -2.41
CA LEU A 281 5.67 4.23 -3.31
C LEU A 281 4.56 4.98 -2.57
N LEU A 282 4.01 4.41 -1.49
CA LEU A 282 3.04 5.12 -0.64
C LEU A 282 3.69 6.31 0.07
N HIS A 283 4.84 6.10 0.70
CA HIS A 283 5.58 7.14 1.41
C HIS A 283 5.97 8.26 0.44
N PHE A 284 6.57 7.89 -0.70
CA PHE A 284 6.90 8.82 -1.77
C PHE A 284 5.70 9.65 -2.20
N SER A 285 4.55 9.02 -2.43
CA SER A 285 3.36 9.75 -2.88
C SER A 285 2.84 10.74 -1.84
N ILE A 286 2.93 10.41 -0.55
CA ILE A 286 2.56 11.34 0.53
C ILE A 286 3.53 12.53 0.57
N ASN A 287 4.83 12.26 0.51
CA ASN A 287 5.86 13.30 0.60
C ASN A 287 5.87 14.20 -0.63
N PHE A 288 5.73 13.64 -1.83
CA PHE A 288 5.80 14.44 -3.06
C PHE A 288 4.60 15.38 -3.23
N VAL A 289 3.42 15.07 -2.66
CA VAL A 289 2.32 16.06 -2.64
C VAL A 289 2.74 17.34 -1.93
N THR A 290 3.56 17.24 -0.87
CA THR A 290 4.15 18.41 -0.21
C THR A 290 5.02 19.20 -1.18
N SER A 291 5.93 18.57 -1.92
CA SER A 291 6.76 19.29 -2.89
C SER A 291 5.94 19.93 -4.01
N TRP A 292 4.85 19.30 -4.48
CA TRP A 292 3.98 19.91 -5.50
C TRP A 292 3.36 21.23 -5.02
N VAL A 293 2.97 21.30 -3.74
CA VAL A 293 2.40 22.53 -3.14
C VAL A 293 3.47 23.62 -3.02
N TYR A 294 4.66 23.31 -2.52
CA TYR A 294 5.71 24.33 -2.34
C TYR A 294 6.31 24.80 -3.67
N GLU A 295 6.54 23.91 -4.64
CA GLU A 295 7.25 24.25 -5.89
C GLU A 295 6.35 24.91 -6.94
N PHE A 296 5.15 24.38 -7.15
CA PHE A 296 4.30 24.83 -8.27
C PHE A 296 3.20 25.78 -7.84
N ALA A 297 2.72 25.65 -6.60
CA ALA A 297 1.65 26.49 -6.10
C ALA A 297 2.21 27.85 -5.66
N SER A 298 3.32 27.85 -4.91
CA SER A 298 3.83 29.07 -4.29
C SER A 298 4.04 30.21 -5.32
N GLY A 299 3.36 31.32 -5.10
CA GLY A 299 3.46 32.50 -5.96
C GLY A 299 2.62 32.46 -7.25
N ASN A 300 1.80 31.42 -7.47
CA ASN A 300 0.83 31.34 -8.56
C ASN A 300 -0.57 30.95 -8.05
N GLU A 301 -1.40 31.95 -7.77
CA GLU A 301 -2.76 31.79 -7.23
C GLU A 301 -3.63 30.81 -8.05
N ALA A 302 -3.50 30.81 -9.39
CA ALA A 302 -4.29 29.93 -10.24
C ALA A 302 -3.91 28.45 -10.04
N VAL A 303 -2.61 28.17 -9.87
CA VAL A 303 -2.10 26.82 -9.60
C VAL A 303 -2.45 26.40 -8.18
N GLU A 304 -2.35 27.29 -7.20
CA GLU A 304 -2.79 27.04 -5.81
C GLU A 304 -4.25 26.63 -5.74
N VAL A 305 -5.14 27.41 -6.38
CA VAL A 305 -6.58 27.11 -6.42
C VAL A 305 -6.84 25.77 -7.12
N LEU A 306 -6.16 25.51 -8.25
CA LEU A 306 -6.30 24.24 -8.97
C LEU A 306 -5.87 23.04 -8.11
N LEU A 307 -4.68 23.11 -7.49
CA LEU A 307 -4.18 22.05 -6.61
C LEU A 307 -5.08 21.87 -5.39
N GLY A 308 -5.58 22.96 -4.80
CA GLY A 308 -6.56 22.91 -3.71
C GLY A 308 -7.85 22.19 -4.10
N MET A 309 -8.38 22.44 -5.30
CA MET A 309 -9.54 21.71 -5.83
C MET A 309 -9.26 20.23 -6.05
N VAL A 310 -8.08 19.88 -6.58
CA VAL A 310 -7.66 18.48 -6.76
C VAL A 310 -7.56 17.77 -5.41
N VAL A 311 -6.93 18.38 -4.41
CA VAL A 311 -6.83 17.84 -3.06
C VAL A 311 -8.20 17.69 -2.40
N LEU A 312 -9.13 18.63 -2.62
CA LEU A 312 -10.50 18.51 -2.12
C LEU A 312 -11.23 17.30 -2.72
N LEU A 313 -11.08 17.06 -4.03
CA LEU A 313 -11.61 15.86 -4.67
C LEU A 313 -10.99 14.58 -4.09
N TRP A 314 -9.69 14.61 -3.77
CA TRP A 314 -9.01 13.50 -3.10
C TRP A 314 -9.52 13.25 -1.69
N ILE A 315 -9.84 14.29 -0.93
CA ILE A 315 -10.43 14.18 0.41
C ILE A 315 -11.82 13.52 0.31
N ILE A 316 -12.66 13.94 -0.64
CA ILE A 316 -13.98 13.35 -0.87
C ILE A 316 -13.84 11.85 -1.20
N ALA A 317 -12.95 11.50 -2.12
CA ALA A 317 -12.69 10.10 -2.47
C ALA A 317 -12.08 9.30 -1.30
N GLY A 318 -11.18 9.93 -0.55
CA GLY A 318 -10.51 9.35 0.60
C GLY A 318 -11.46 8.99 1.74
N SER A 319 -12.54 9.77 1.92
CA SER A 319 -13.58 9.46 2.91
C SER A 319 -14.17 8.05 2.71
N TYR A 320 -14.41 7.66 1.45
CA TYR A 320 -14.93 6.34 1.11
C TYR A 320 -13.95 5.22 1.49
N PHE A 321 -12.67 5.35 1.10
CA PHE A 321 -11.66 4.33 1.41
C PHE A 321 -11.35 4.27 2.91
N PHE A 322 -11.30 5.42 3.59
CA PHE A 322 -11.08 5.48 5.02
C PHE A 322 -12.19 4.77 5.80
N ILE A 323 -13.46 5.03 5.45
CA ILE A 323 -14.61 4.35 6.06
C ILE A 323 -14.55 2.84 5.76
N ASP A 324 -14.27 2.45 4.51
CA ASP A 324 -14.18 1.03 4.13
C ASP A 324 -13.08 0.29 4.92
N PHE A 325 -11.88 0.87 5.02
CA PHE A 325 -10.78 0.31 5.81
C PHE A 325 -11.12 0.25 7.30
N THR A 326 -11.69 1.32 7.86
CA THR A 326 -12.04 1.38 9.28
C THR A 326 -13.10 0.33 9.64
N LEU A 327 -14.13 0.17 8.81
CA LEU A 327 -15.16 -0.84 9.03
C LEU A 327 -14.62 -2.27 8.89
N LYS A 328 -13.77 -2.53 7.88
CA LYS A 328 -13.13 -3.84 7.69
C LYS A 328 -12.20 -4.18 8.85
N PHE A 329 -11.39 -3.23 9.29
CA PHE A 329 -10.50 -3.38 10.43
C PHE A 329 -11.28 -3.60 11.73
N GLY A 330 -12.30 -2.76 12.00
CA GLY A 330 -13.15 -2.87 13.19
C GLY A 330 -13.89 -4.20 13.28
N LYS A 331 -14.47 -4.69 12.16
CA LYS A 331 -15.10 -6.02 12.11
C LYS A 331 -14.13 -7.16 12.44
N LYS A 332 -12.89 -7.06 11.96
CA LYS A 332 -11.84 -8.04 12.23
C LYS A 332 -11.39 -7.98 13.70
N LEU A 333 -11.21 -6.78 14.25
CA LEU A 333 -10.80 -6.56 15.64
C LEU A 333 -11.86 -7.05 16.64
N LEU A 334 -13.13 -6.78 16.35
CA LEU A 334 -14.26 -7.24 17.18
C LEU A 334 -14.60 -8.72 16.98
N GLY A 335 -13.89 -9.43 16.10
CA GLY A 335 -14.18 -10.83 15.78
C GLY A 335 -15.58 -11.05 15.18
N ILE A 336 -16.20 -9.99 14.64
CA ILE A 336 -17.53 -10.00 14.01
C ILE A 336 -17.45 -10.61 12.61
N ASP A 337 -16.26 -10.65 12.01
CA ASP A 337 -16.00 -11.34 10.75
C ASP A 337 -16.00 -12.88 10.93
N ARG A 338 -17.08 -13.42 11.49
CA ARG A 338 -17.44 -14.83 11.44
C ARG A 338 -18.17 -15.14 10.13
N THR A 339 -17.59 -14.73 9.01
CA THR A 339 -17.93 -15.31 7.70
C THR A 339 -17.31 -16.70 7.51
N ALA A 340 -17.07 -17.44 8.62
CA ALA A 340 -17.41 -18.85 8.64
C ALA A 340 -18.94 -18.95 8.49
N ARG A 341 -19.44 -18.80 7.25
CA ARG A 341 -20.80 -19.19 6.89
C ARG A 341 -20.95 -20.63 7.39
N LYS A 342 -21.74 -20.84 8.46
CA LYS A 342 -22.15 -22.19 8.87
C LYS A 342 -22.61 -22.87 7.59
N VAL A 343 -21.89 -23.91 7.16
CA VAL A 343 -22.39 -24.77 6.09
C VAL A 343 -23.79 -25.18 6.54
N PRO A 344 -24.84 -24.99 5.71
CA PRO A 344 -26.19 -25.41 6.07
C PRO A 344 -26.16 -26.84 6.59
N GLU A 345 -26.81 -27.09 7.72
CA GLU A 345 -26.78 -28.37 8.42
C GLU A 345 -27.29 -29.52 7.53
N GLU A 346 -28.04 -29.19 6.49
CA GLU A 346 -28.51 -30.08 5.41
C GLU A 346 -27.37 -30.73 4.61
N ASN A 347 -26.16 -30.13 4.57
CA ASN A 347 -24.97 -30.73 3.96
C ASN A 347 -24.15 -31.61 4.93
N ARG A 348 -24.61 -31.84 6.18
CA ARG A 348 -23.91 -32.76 7.12
C ARG A 348 -24.11 -34.23 6.80
N HIS A 349 -25.11 -34.59 6.00
CA HIS A 349 -25.48 -35.99 5.75
C HIS A 349 -24.89 -36.57 4.46
N ILE A 350 -23.92 -35.89 3.84
CA ILE A 350 -23.11 -36.54 2.81
C ILE A 350 -22.22 -37.58 3.50
N PRO A 351 -22.32 -38.88 3.17
CA PRO A 351 -21.52 -39.94 3.76
C PRO A 351 -20.03 -39.59 3.68
N VAL A 352 -19.31 -39.86 4.75
CA VAL A 352 -17.90 -39.48 4.96
C VAL A 352 -16.97 -40.01 3.87
N GLU A 353 -17.38 -41.04 3.12
CA GLU A 353 -16.62 -41.64 2.02
C GLU A 353 -16.54 -40.76 0.75
N SER A 354 -17.34 -39.70 0.60
CA SER A 354 -17.25 -38.81 -0.57
C SER A 354 -16.61 -37.44 -0.28
N ARG A 355 -16.04 -37.23 0.92
CA ARG A 355 -15.23 -36.05 1.20
C ARG A 355 -13.80 -36.31 0.76
N THR A 356 -13.45 -35.86 -0.44
CA THR A 356 -12.03 -35.61 -0.75
C THR A 356 -11.47 -34.63 0.28
N PRO A 357 -10.36 -34.94 0.96
CA PRO A 357 -9.73 -34.03 1.92
C PRO A 357 -9.26 -32.76 1.19
N GLY A 358 -9.63 -31.58 1.71
CA GLY A 358 -9.12 -30.29 1.23
C GLY A 358 -10.10 -29.51 0.36
N GLY A 359 -10.92 -28.67 1.00
CA GLY A 359 -11.58 -27.57 0.30
C GLY A 359 -10.55 -26.53 -0.14
N PHE A 360 -10.71 -26.00 -1.36
CA PHE A 360 -9.84 -24.92 -1.87
C PHE A 360 -9.99 -23.65 -1.03
N VAL A 361 -8.87 -23.05 -0.59
CA VAL A 361 -8.82 -21.70 -0.01
C VAL A 361 -7.74 -20.91 -0.73
N CYS A 362 -8.14 -19.87 -1.46
CA CYS A 362 -7.19 -19.05 -2.20
C CYS A 362 -6.21 -18.34 -1.24
N PRO A 363 -4.89 -18.55 -1.34
CA PRO A 363 -3.90 -17.93 -0.45
C PRO A 363 -3.81 -16.41 -0.63
N HIS A 364 -4.27 -15.89 -1.77
CA HIS A 364 -4.23 -14.47 -2.09
C HIS A 364 -5.41 -13.68 -1.53
N CYS A 365 -6.62 -14.21 -1.59
CA CYS A 365 -7.84 -13.47 -1.24
C CYS A 365 -8.78 -14.20 -0.25
N GLY A 366 -8.42 -15.40 0.21
CA GLY A 366 -9.19 -16.19 1.18
C GLY A 366 -10.50 -16.76 0.64
N ASN A 367 -10.72 -16.73 -0.68
CA ASN A 367 -11.95 -17.23 -1.30
C ASN A 367 -11.95 -18.75 -1.46
N TYR A 368 -13.12 -19.36 -1.32
CA TYR A 368 -13.29 -20.82 -1.35
C TYR A 368 -13.70 -21.39 -2.70
N SER A 369 -14.00 -20.53 -3.68
CA SER A 369 -14.40 -20.96 -5.01
C SER A 369 -13.25 -20.85 -6.00
N ALA A 370 -13.02 -21.93 -6.74
CA ALA A 370 -12.06 -22.03 -7.83
C ALA A 370 -12.69 -22.71 -9.05
N ARG A 371 -12.11 -22.44 -10.22
CA ARG A 371 -12.31 -23.21 -11.45
C ARG A 371 -11.06 -24.04 -11.69
N TYR A 372 -11.21 -25.34 -11.87
CA TYR A 372 -10.13 -26.19 -12.38
C TYR A 372 -10.14 -26.18 -13.91
N GLY A 373 -8.98 -25.94 -14.53
CA GLY A 373 -8.81 -26.00 -15.99
C GLY A 373 -7.32 -26.07 -16.35
N ASN A 374 -6.98 -26.85 -17.39
CA ASN A 374 -5.59 -27.05 -17.83
C ASN A 374 -4.63 -27.53 -16.72
N GLY A 375 -5.12 -28.37 -15.79
CA GLY A 375 -4.31 -28.85 -14.67
C GLY A 375 -4.14 -27.85 -13.51
N VAL A 376 -4.75 -26.66 -13.58
CA VAL A 376 -4.53 -25.57 -12.62
C VAL A 376 -5.85 -25.16 -11.97
N LEU A 377 -5.84 -24.97 -10.64
CA LEU A 377 -6.96 -24.42 -9.87
C LEU A 377 -6.90 -22.89 -9.94
N THR A 378 -7.88 -22.19 -10.49
CA THR A 378 -7.89 -20.71 -10.55
C THR A 378 -8.96 -20.16 -9.63
N CYS A 379 -8.58 -19.32 -8.66
CA CYS A 379 -9.53 -18.69 -7.74
C CYS A 379 -10.55 -17.85 -8.50
N LEU A 380 -11.85 -18.07 -8.31
CA LEU A 380 -12.91 -17.32 -9.00
C LEU A 380 -13.03 -15.86 -8.54
N ARG A 381 -12.49 -15.51 -7.36
CA ARG A 381 -12.56 -14.14 -6.83
C ARG A 381 -11.41 -13.26 -7.30
N CYS A 382 -10.18 -13.77 -7.27
CA CYS A 382 -8.99 -12.99 -7.64
C CYS A 382 -8.36 -13.44 -8.98
N ASN A 383 -8.96 -14.43 -9.63
CA ASN A 383 -8.51 -15.00 -10.91
C ASN A 383 -7.04 -15.42 -10.95
N ARG A 384 -6.48 -15.80 -9.80
CA ARG A 384 -5.09 -16.27 -9.70
C ARG A 384 -5.04 -17.80 -9.77
N PRO A 385 -4.13 -18.37 -10.57
CA PRO A 385 -3.86 -19.78 -10.58
C PRO A 385 -3.25 -20.23 -9.25
N TYR A 386 -3.52 -21.47 -8.90
CA TYR A 386 -3.05 -22.21 -7.75
C TYR A 386 -2.27 -23.38 -8.34
N SER A 387 -0.94 -23.31 -8.24
CA SER A 387 -0.05 -24.39 -8.66
C SER A 387 0.11 -25.40 -7.52
N ASP A 388 0.19 -26.69 -7.86
CA ASP A 388 0.35 -27.76 -6.88
C ASP A 388 1.66 -27.65 -6.06
N GLU A 389 2.65 -26.90 -6.54
CA GLU A 389 3.84 -26.51 -5.78
C GLU A 389 3.47 -25.76 -4.48
N GLU A 390 2.43 -24.91 -4.52
CA GLU A 390 1.96 -24.14 -3.36
C GLU A 390 1.14 -25.00 -2.38
N LYS A 391 0.60 -26.14 -2.82
CA LYS A 391 -0.19 -27.08 -1.99
C LYS A 391 0.68 -28.03 -1.19
N ILE A 392 1.74 -28.59 -1.80
CA ILE A 392 2.70 -29.45 -1.08
C ILE A 392 3.38 -28.68 0.06
N GLU A 393 3.61 -27.38 -0.13
CA GLU A 393 4.21 -26.50 0.88
C GLU A 393 3.25 -26.13 2.02
N ASN A 394 1.94 -26.01 1.76
CA ASN A 394 0.96 -25.66 2.79
C ASN A 394 0.40 -26.88 3.54
N ASP A 395 0.24 -28.04 2.89
CA ASP A 395 -0.26 -29.27 3.54
C ASP A 395 0.80 -29.90 4.46
N LYS A 396 2.10 -29.71 4.18
CA LYS A 396 3.18 -30.06 5.13
C LYS A 396 3.11 -29.26 6.44
N ILE A 397 2.75 -27.98 6.37
CA ILE A 397 2.66 -27.07 7.53
C ILE A 397 1.52 -27.45 8.48
N ASP A 398 0.43 -28.03 7.97
CA ASP A 398 -0.71 -28.46 8.81
C ASP A 398 -0.51 -29.86 9.42
N LEU A 399 0.28 -30.73 8.78
CA LEU A 399 0.68 -32.03 9.36
C LEU A 399 1.74 -31.89 10.47
N GLU A 400 2.69 -30.96 10.32
CA GLU A 400 3.71 -30.69 11.35
C GLU A 400 3.18 -29.94 12.58
N LYS A 401 1.94 -29.42 12.53
CA LYS A 401 1.25 -28.83 13.69
C LYS A 401 0.38 -29.82 14.45
N GLN A 402 0.21 -31.03 13.92
CA GLN A 402 -0.58 -32.10 14.55
C GLN A 402 0.29 -33.19 15.20
N LEU A 403 1.62 -33.07 15.08
CA LEU A 403 2.64 -33.79 15.83
C LEU A 403 3.35 -32.79 16.76
#